data_AF-A0A0S7EUR7-F1
#
_entry.id   AF-A0A0S7EUR7-F1
#
_cell.length_a   1.000
_cell.length_b   1.000
_cell.length_c   1.000
_cell.angle_alpha   90.00
_cell.angle_beta   90.00
_cell.angle_gamma   90.00
#
_symmetry.space_group_name_H-M   'P 1'
#
loop_
_entity.id
_entity.type
_entity.pdbx_description
1 polymer ?
#
loop_
_entity_poly.entity_id
_entity_poly.type
_entity_poly.pdbx_seq_one_letter_code
_entity_poly.pdbx_strand_id
1 'polypeptide(L)'
;MWRCGGLHPGADHRGDSLVVLLQGLQGHVTTVELRDESTARGRVLSVDAFMNVRLENVVFRDRRGHALRLQQLFVTGRNVRYVHIPDRVDILQTIQNQLARIHRVRNFASQGGGRGEFCKNTN
;
A
#
# COMPACT_ATOMS: atom_id res chain seq x y z
N MET A 1 33.06 19.27 13.74
CA MET A 1 33.19 18.43 12.52
C MET A 1 31.97 17.52 12.45
N TRP A 2 30.90 17.97 11.80
CA TRP A 2 29.69 17.17 11.61
C TRP A 2 29.91 16.28 10.39
N ARG A 3 30.04 14.97 10.57
CA ARG A 3 30.05 14.02 9.45
C ARG A 3 28.60 13.89 8.98
N CYS A 4 28.32 14.34 7.75
CA CYS A 4 27.14 13.91 7.02
C CYS A 4 27.21 12.38 6.91
N GLY A 5 26.32 11.70 7.63
CA GLY A 5 26.12 10.26 7.51
C GLY A 5 25.72 9.95 6.08
N GLY A 6 26.50 9.10 5.43
CA GLY A 6 26.25 8.63 4.08
C GLY A 6 24.86 8.00 4.00
N LEU A 7 24.14 8.35 2.94
CA LEU A 7 22.93 7.69 2.50
C LEU A 7 23.28 6.20 2.25
N HIS A 8 22.87 5.31 3.15
CA HIS A 8 23.03 3.88 2.95
C HIS A 8 22.18 3.42 1.76
N PRO A 9 22.74 2.72 0.75
CA PRO A 9 21.98 2.12 -0.33
C PRO A 9 21.25 0.89 0.22
N GLY A 10 20.07 1.12 0.79
CA GLY A 10 19.30 0.09 1.50
C GLY A 10 18.22 0.62 2.44
N ALA A 11 18.06 1.95 2.56
CA ALA A 11 16.96 2.55 3.30
C ALA A 11 15.63 2.22 2.62
N ASP A 12 14.95 1.18 3.10
CA ASP A 12 13.58 0.85 2.69
C ASP A 12 12.62 1.89 3.29
N HIS A 13 12.39 2.96 2.53
CA HIS A 13 11.54 4.12 2.85
C HIS A 13 10.05 3.78 3.03
N ARG A 14 9.66 2.50 2.93
CA ARG A 14 8.27 2.06 3.17
C ARG A 14 7.76 2.38 4.58
N GLY A 15 8.65 2.52 5.56
CA GLY A 15 8.30 2.92 6.93
C GLY A 15 8.23 4.44 7.16
N ASP A 16 8.80 5.23 6.26
CA ASP A 16 8.94 6.70 6.44
C ASP A 16 7.86 7.48 5.69
N SER A 17 6.94 6.77 5.02
CA SER A 17 5.90 7.35 4.16
C SER A 17 4.51 7.05 4.69
N LEU A 18 3.59 8.02 4.53
CA LEU A 18 2.17 7.86 4.82
C LEU A 18 1.47 6.81 3.93
N VAL A 19 2.14 6.29 2.89
CA VAL A 19 1.65 5.14 2.10
C VAL A 19 1.24 3.96 2.99
N VAL A 20 1.91 3.81 4.13
CA VAL A 20 1.63 2.76 5.12
C VAL A 20 0.20 2.83 5.65
N LEU A 21 -0.37 4.03 5.81
CA LEU A 21 -1.77 4.22 6.20
C LEU A 21 -2.71 3.66 5.12
N LEU A 22 -2.45 3.98 3.85
CA LEU A 22 -3.27 3.53 2.73
C LEU A 22 -3.21 2.01 2.54
N GLN A 23 -2.05 1.41 2.77
CA GLN A 23 -1.91 -0.06 2.80
C GLN A 23 -2.77 -0.70 3.89
N GLY A 24 -2.93 -0.02 5.03
CA GLY A 24 -3.83 -0.44 6.10
C GLY A 24 -5.33 -0.40 5.75
N LEU A 25 -5.72 0.29 4.67
CA LEU A 25 -7.11 0.33 4.20
C LEU A 25 -7.52 -0.93 3.43
N GLN A 26 -6.62 -1.89 3.21
CA GLN A 26 -6.96 -3.15 2.54
C GLN A 26 -8.22 -3.78 3.17
N GLY A 27 -9.15 -4.19 2.31
CA GLY A 27 -10.44 -4.75 2.69
C GLY A 27 -11.53 -3.72 3.01
N HIS A 28 -11.20 -2.44 3.14
CA HIS A 28 -12.19 -1.39 3.36
C HIS A 28 -12.75 -0.86 2.04
N VAL A 29 -14.00 -0.40 2.08
CA VAL A 29 -14.59 0.37 0.98
C VAL A 29 -14.22 1.83 1.18
N THR A 30 -13.55 2.41 0.18
CA THR A 30 -13.11 3.81 0.16
C THR A 30 -13.50 4.46 -1.16
N THR A 31 -13.40 5.79 -1.21
CA THR A 31 -13.48 6.58 -2.44
C THR A 31 -12.08 7.12 -2.75
N VAL A 32 -11.60 6.86 -3.96
CA VAL A 32 -10.38 7.45 -4.53
C VAL A 32 -10.80 8.55 -5.48
N GLU A 33 -10.38 9.78 -5.23
CA GLU A 33 -10.54 10.89 -6.16
C GLU A 33 -9.30 10.96 -7.06
N LEU A 34 -9.55 11.05 -8.36
CA LEU A 34 -8.51 11.10 -9.37
C LEU A 34 -8.20 12.57 -9.76
N ARG A 35 -7.03 12.79 -10.32
CA ARG A 35 -6.56 14.12 -10.76
C ARG A 35 -7.41 14.75 -11.85
N ASP A 36 -8.11 13.93 -12.64
CA ASP A 36 -9.03 14.37 -13.68
C ASP A 36 -10.46 14.60 -13.16
N GLU A 37 -10.62 14.71 -11.83
CA GLU A 37 -11.89 14.95 -11.13
C GLU A 37 -12.88 13.79 -11.21
N SER A 38 -12.45 12.64 -11.74
CA SER A 38 -13.22 11.41 -11.62
C SER A 38 -13.10 10.79 -10.22
N THR A 39 -14.04 9.92 -9.86
CA THR A 39 -14.06 9.23 -8.57
C THR A 39 -14.23 7.73 -8.74
N ALA A 40 -13.51 6.95 -7.94
CA ALA A 40 -13.64 5.50 -7.90
C ALA A 40 -13.97 5.06 -6.47
N ARG A 41 -15.19 4.58 -6.23
CA ARG A 41 -15.59 4.02 -4.95
C ARG A 41 -15.63 2.50 -5.03
N GLY A 42 -14.85 1.81 -4.20
CA GLY A 42 -14.79 0.35 -4.20
C GLY A 42 -14.02 -0.21 -3.01
N ARG A 43 -13.94 -1.54 -2.91
CA ARG A 43 -13.15 -2.22 -1.86
C ARG A 43 -11.68 -2.26 -2.25
N VAL A 44 -10.79 -1.83 -1.36
CA VAL A 44 -9.34 -1.89 -1.56
C VAL A 44 -8.87 -3.33 -1.52
N LEU A 45 -8.27 -3.80 -2.61
CA LEU A 45 -7.57 -5.08 -2.67
C LEU A 45 -6.11 -4.95 -2.26
N SER A 46 -5.43 -3.91 -2.73
CA SER A 46 -4.03 -3.65 -2.39
C SER A 46 -3.64 -2.22 -2.72
N VAL A 47 -2.65 -1.70 -1.99
CA VAL A 47 -1.93 -0.45 -2.29
C VAL A 47 -0.44 -0.76 -2.28
N ASP A 48 0.30 -0.32 -3.29
CA ASP A 48 1.77 -0.50 -3.33
C ASP A 48 2.54 0.72 -2.80
N ALA A 49 3.88 0.67 -2.87
CA ALA A 49 4.74 1.75 -2.39
C ALA A 49 4.64 3.05 -3.22
N PHE A 50 4.09 2.97 -4.44
CA PHE A 50 3.91 4.11 -5.34
C PHE A 50 2.47 4.64 -5.33
N MET A 51 1.64 4.20 -4.38
CA MET A 51 0.21 4.47 -4.30
C MET A 51 -0.62 3.94 -5.47
N ASN A 52 -0.14 2.92 -6.19
CA ASN A 52 -1.02 2.23 -7.14
C ASN A 52 -2.08 1.44 -6.34
N VAL A 53 -3.35 1.64 -6.65
CA VAL A 53 -4.49 1.07 -5.92
C VAL A 53 -5.22 0.07 -6.79
N ARG A 54 -5.43 -1.15 -6.28
CA ARG A 54 -6.35 -2.13 -6.85
C ARG A 54 -7.65 -2.09 -6.07
N LEU A 55 -8.77 -1.92 -6.78
CA LEU A 55 -10.11 -1.90 -6.24
C LEU A 55 -10.95 -3.01 -6.86
N GLU A 56 -11.94 -3.50 -6.12
CA GLU A 56 -13.02 -4.35 -6.64
C GLU A 56 -14.40 -3.81 -6.29
N ASN A 57 -15.42 -4.30 -7.02
CA ASN A 57 -16.82 -3.90 -6.87
C ASN A 57 -16.97 -2.37 -6.91
N VAL A 58 -16.48 -1.78 -8.00
CA VAL A 58 -16.22 -0.35 -8.12
C VAL A 58 -17.39 0.36 -8.80
N VAL A 59 -17.80 1.48 -8.23
CA VAL A 59 -18.59 2.51 -8.92
C VAL A 59 -17.65 3.64 -9.30
N PHE A 60 -17.33 3.72 -10.58
CA PHE A 60 -16.55 4.80 -11.15
C PHE A 60 -17.49 5.91 -11.62
N ARG A 61 -17.16 7.17 -11.35
CA ARG A 61 -17.87 8.33 -11.90
C ARG A 61 -16.90 9.24 -12.62
N ASP A 62 -17.20 9.58 -13.87
CA ASP A 62 -16.42 10.59 -14.60
C ASP A 62 -16.72 12.01 -14.06
N ARG A 63 -15.94 13.00 -14.51
CA ARG A 63 -16.15 14.42 -14.16
C ARG A 63 -17.49 15.00 -14.63
N ARG A 64 -18.21 14.32 -15.53
CA ARG A 64 -19.53 14.73 -16.03
C ARG A 64 -20.66 14.07 -15.23
N GLY A 65 -20.33 13.22 -14.25
CA GLY A 65 -21.28 12.51 -13.40
C GLY A 65 -21.77 11.17 -13.94
N HIS A 66 -21.29 10.71 -15.10
CA HIS A 66 -21.68 9.39 -15.62
C HIS A 66 -21.06 8.29 -14.75
N ALA A 67 -21.89 7.33 -14.34
CA ALA A 67 -21.48 6.24 -13.48
C ALA A 67 -21.31 4.93 -14.26
N LEU A 68 -20.22 4.21 -13.97
CA LEU A 68 -19.92 2.88 -14.50
C LEU A 68 -19.68 1.92 -13.34
N ARG A 69 -20.23 0.71 -13.43
CA ARG A 69 -19.96 -0.38 -12.49
C ARG A 69 -18.89 -1.29 -13.08
N LEU A 70 -17.81 -1.50 -12.33
CA LEU A 70 -16.68 -2.32 -12.74
C LEU A 70 -16.43 -3.40 -11.69
N GLN A 71 -16.13 -4.61 -12.13
CA GLN A 71 -15.75 -5.68 -11.19
C GLN A 71 -14.41 -5.39 -10.53
N GLN A 72 -13.44 -4.87 -11.29
CA GLN A 72 -12.13 -4.48 -10.81
C GLN A 72 -11.67 -3.18 -11.48
N LEU A 73 -10.87 -2.38 -10.76
CA LEU A 73 -10.23 -1.17 -11.29
C LEU A 73 -8.80 -1.07 -10.74
N PHE A 74 -7.85 -0.71 -11.59
CA PHE A 74 -6.48 -0.39 -11.20
C PHE A 74 -6.23 1.10 -11.44
N VAL A 75 -5.91 1.83 -10.37
CA VAL A 75 -5.58 3.26 -10.42
C VAL A 75 -4.08 3.41 -10.19
N THR A 76 -3.40 4.08 -11.11
CA THR A 76 -1.97 4.40 -10.93
C THR A 76 -1.81 5.52 -9.91
N GLY A 77 -0.79 5.45 -9.06
CA GLY A 77 -0.59 6.42 -7.99
C GLY A 77 -0.38 7.84 -8.49
N ARG A 78 0.16 8.01 -9.71
CA ARG A 78 0.27 9.32 -10.38
C ARG A 78 -1.10 9.99 -10.57
N ASN A 79 -2.16 9.21 -10.78
CA ASN A 79 -3.50 9.72 -11.03
C ASN A 79 -4.31 9.93 -9.75
N VAL A 80 -3.83 9.51 -8.58
CA VAL A 80 -4.51 9.72 -7.30
C VAL A 80 -4.37 11.17 -6.86
N ARG A 81 -5.49 11.78 -6.42
CA ARG A 81 -5.54 13.08 -5.78
C ARG A 81 -5.85 12.94 -4.29
N TYR A 82 -6.93 12.24 -3.94
CA TYR A 82 -7.32 11.97 -2.54
C TYR A 82 -7.76 10.52 -2.36
N VAL A 83 -7.56 9.99 -1.16
CA VAL A 83 -8.15 8.72 -0.71
C VAL A 83 -8.93 9.02 0.55
N HIS A 84 -10.23 8.71 0.53
CA HIS A 84 -11.13 8.95 1.66
C HIS A 84 -10.88 7.91 2.76
N ILE A 85 -10.47 8.32 3.94
CA ILE A 85 -10.32 7.39 5.07
C ILE A 85 -11.71 7.08 5.63
N PRO A 86 -12.15 5.81 5.70
CA PRO A 86 -13.43 5.47 6.30
C PRO A 86 -13.48 5.83 7.79
N ASP A 87 -14.61 6.36 8.28
CA ASP A 87 -14.76 6.84 9.67
C ASP A 87 -14.42 5.80 10.76
N ARG A 88 -14.63 4.52 10.44
CA ARG A 88 -14.33 3.39 11.34
C ARG A 88 -12.84 3.04 11.45
N VAL A 89 -11.97 3.69 10.68
CA VAL A 89 -10.53 3.44 10.68
C VAL A 89 -9.86 4.39 11.66
N ASP A 90 -9.30 3.86 12.74
CA ASP A 90 -8.37 4.59 13.58
C ASP A 90 -7.03 4.73 12.84
N ILE A 91 -6.69 5.97 12.47
CA ILE A 91 -5.50 6.29 11.68
C ILE A 91 -4.21 5.91 12.42
N LEU A 92 -4.11 6.25 13.71
CA LEU A 92 -2.89 6.04 14.50
C LEU A 92 -2.67 4.54 14.72
N GLN A 93 -3.72 3.83 15.12
CA GLN A 93 -3.66 2.39 15.31
C GLN A 93 -3.32 1.66 14.00
N THR A 94 -3.89 2.10 12.88
CA THR A 94 -3.62 1.52 11.55
C THR A 94 -2.15 1.68 11.17
N ILE A 95 -1.58 2.87 11.33
CA ILE A 95 -0.15 3.12 11.05
C ILE A 95 0.73 2.26 11.94
N GLN A 96 0.47 2.23 13.26
CA GLN A 96 1.23 1.43 14.22
C GLN A 96 1.22 -0.06 13.86
N ASN A 97 0.05 -0.61 13.51
CA ASN A 97 -0.11 -2.01 13.11
C ASN A 97 0.71 -2.36 11.87
N GLN A 98 0.72 -1.49 10.87
CA GLN A 98 1.47 -1.69 9.64
C GLN A 98 2.99 -1.58 9.85
N LEU A 99 3.46 -0.58 10.62
CA LEU A 99 4.87 -0.45 10.98
C LEU A 99 5.37 -1.66 11.77
N ALA A 100 4.59 -2.14 12.74
CA ALA A 100 4.91 -3.34 13.51
C ALA A 100 4.97 -4.60 12.63
N ARG A 101 4.14 -4.69 11.59
CA ARG A 101 4.21 -5.77 10.61
C ARG A 101 5.49 -5.69 9.78
N ILE A 102 5.87 -4.50 9.31
CA ILE A 102 7.11 -4.28 8.54
C ILE A 102 8.34 -4.64 9.38
N HIS A 103 8.40 -4.20 10.64
CA HIS A 103 9.51 -4.54 11.56
C HIS A 103 9.64 -6.05 11.78
N ARG A 104 8.52 -6.76 11.97
CA ARG A 104 8.53 -8.23 12.11
C ARG A 104 9.12 -8.90 10.88
N VAL A 105 8.63 -8.56 9.67
CA VAL A 105 9.13 -9.13 8.41
C VAL A 105 10.63 -8.90 8.24
N ARG A 106 11.14 -7.71 8.57
CA ARG A 106 12.57 -7.38 8.51
C ARG A 106 13.41 -8.24 9.46
N ASN A 107 12.96 -8.41 10.70
CA ASN A 107 13.67 -9.22 11.69
C ASN A 107 13.72 -10.71 11.32
N PHE A 108 12.65 -11.25 10.72
CA PHE A 108 12.65 -12.62 10.19
C PHE A 108 13.60 -12.79 9.00
N ALA A 109 13.72 -11.78 8.14
CA ALA A 109 14.65 -11.81 7.02
C ALA A 109 16.12 -11.71 7.45
N SER A 110 16.42 -10.98 8.54
CA SER A 110 17.79 -10.82 9.04
C SER A 110 18.30 -11.99 9.89
N GLN A 111 17.41 -12.76 10.52
CA GLN A 111 17.78 -13.89 11.39
C GLN A 111 17.89 -15.27 10.67
N GLY A 112 17.97 -15.32 9.34
CA GLY A 112 18.30 -16.57 8.63
C GLY A 112 17.10 -17.50 8.37
N GLY A 113 15.97 -16.96 7.95
CA GLY A 113 14.78 -17.72 7.56
C GLY A 113 14.90 -18.50 6.24
N GLY A 114 15.67 -19.59 6.28
CA GLY A 114 15.38 -20.87 5.61
C GLY A 114 15.04 -20.88 4.12
N ARG A 115 16.07 -20.98 3.28
CA ARG A 115 16.00 -21.85 2.09
C ARG A 115 16.95 -23.00 2.36
N GLY A 116 16.44 -24.07 2.98
CA GLY A 116 17.19 -25.30 3.17
C GLY A 116 17.62 -25.81 1.81
N GLU A 117 18.92 -25.70 1.52
CA GLU A 117 19.52 -26.37 0.37
C GLU A 117 19.22 -27.87 0.54
N PHE A 118 18.49 -28.45 -0.41
CA PHE A 118 18.45 -29.89 -0.53
C PHE A 118 19.87 -30.34 -0.88
N CYS A 119 20.64 -30.75 0.14
CA CYS A 119 21.85 -31.52 -0.08
C CYS A 119 21.46 -32.79 -0.82
N LYS A 120 21.79 -32.85 -2.12
CA LYS A 120 21.80 -34.11 -2.85
C LYS A 120 22.94 -34.94 -2.27
N ASN A 121 22.64 -35.82 -1.33
CA ASN A 121 23.57 -36.89 -0.97
C ASN A 121 23.56 -37.95 -2.10
N THR A 122 24.70 -37.99 -2.78
CA THR A 122 25.45 -39.09 -3.39
C THR A 122 24.77 -40.44 -3.60
N ASN A 123 24.96 -41.00 -4.81
CA ASN A 123 25.68 -42.26 -4.95
C ASN A 123 26.76 -42.09 -6.03
#